data_AF-A0A959HU18-F1
#
_entry.id   AF-A0A959HU18-F1
#
_cell.length_a   1.000
_cell.length_b   1.000
_cell.length_c   1.000
_cell.angle_alpha   90.00
_cell.angle_beta   90.00
_cell.angle_gamma   90.00
#
_symmetry.space_group_name_H-M   'P 1'
#
loop_
_entity.id
_entity.type
_entity.pdbx_description
1 polymer ?
#
loop_
_entity_poly.entity_id
_entity_poly.type
_entity_poly.pdbx_seq_one_letter_code
_entity_poly.pdbx_strand_id
1 'polypeptide(L)' 'TLEFLGTLEQINNRNFKVVEFDHFKTQSGLPSFVLSVSEWIEKTNAIGIIVKKEKDGRRHNKRLKRKQG' A
#
# COMPACT_ATOMS: atom_id res chain seq x y z
N THR A 1 2.85 14.86 2.36
CA THR A 1 3.40 13.53 2.03
C THR A 1 2.34 12.57 1.49
N LEU A 2 1.30 12.14 2.23
CA LEU A 2 0.19 11.35 1.66
C LEU A 2 -0.90 12.24 1.01
N GLU A 3 -1.18 13.40 1.59
CA GLU A 3 -2.20 14.35 1.10
C GLU A 3 -1.89 14.90 -0.30
N PHE A 4 -0.62 15.13 -0.58
CA PHE A 4 -0.18 15.59 -1.90
C PHE A 4 -0.45 14.54 -2.97
N LEU A 5 -0.15 13.27 -2.70
CA LEU A 5 -0.44 12.15 -3.60
C LEU A 5 -1.96 12.03 -3.83
N GLY A 6 -2.76 12.07 -2.76
CA GLY A 6 -4.21 12.04 -2.89
C GLY A 6 -4.79 13.22 -3.66
N THR A 7 -4.16 14.40 -3.60
CA THR A 7 -4.57 15.58 -4.38
C THR A 7 -4.26 15.39 -5.86
N LEU A 8 -3.05 14.92 -6.19
CA LEU A 8 -2.66 14.65 -7.57
C LEU A 8 -3.56 13.59 -8.22
N GLU A 9 -3.90 12.53 -7.48
CA GLU A 9 -4.82 11.49 -7.96
C GLU A 9 -6.23 12.06 -8.18
N GLN A 10 -6.78 12.83 -7.25
CA GLN A 10 -8.11 13.43 -7.43
C GLN A 10 -8.21 14.33 -8.67
N ILE A 11 -7.13 15.04 -9.01
CA ILE A 11 -7.09 15.91 -10.20
C ILE A 11 -6.99 15.08 -11.50
N ASN A 12 -6.19 14.02 -11.51
CA ASN A 12 -5.82 13.31 -12.74
C ASN A 12 -6.54 11.98 -12.96
N ASN A 13 -7.23 11.46 -11.94
CA ASN A 13 -7.81 10.11 -11.93
C ASN A 13 -9.27 10.14 -11.45
N ARG A 14 -10.21 10.18 -12.40
CA ARG A 14 -11.66 10.19 -12.13
C ARG A 14 -12.16 8.95 -11.39
N ASN A 15 -11.41 7.85 -11.44
CA ASN A 15 -11.77 6.58 -10.80
C ASN A 15 -11.13 6.41 -9.41
N PHE A 16 -10.46 7.45 -8.91
CA PHE A 16 -9.82 7.46 -7.61
C PHE A 16 -10.87 7.36 -6.49
N LYS A 17 -10.68 6.42 -5.57
CA LYS A 17 -11.60 6.17 -4.47
C LYS A 17 -11.28 7.07 -3.29
N VAL A 18 -11.86 8.27 -3.29
CA VAL A 18 -11.64 9.30 -2.28
C VAL A 18 -11.99 8.83 -0.87
N VAL A 19 -13.03 8.01 -0.71
CA VAL A 19 -13.44 7.47 0.61
C VAL A 19 -12.36 6.56 1.21
N GLU A 20 -11.76 5.68 0.41
CA GLU A 20 -10.67 4.81 0.86
C GLU A 20 -9.42 5.63 1.19
N PHE A 21 -9.13 6.65 0.38
CA PHE A 21 -8.05 7.60 0.65
C PHE A 21 -8.24 8.32 1.98
N ASP A 22 -9.46 8.78 2.30
CA ASP A 22 -9.75 9.51 3.54
C ASP A 22 -9.52 8.62 4.79
N HIS A 23 -9.80 7.33 4.68
CA HIS A 23 -9.47 6.36 5.71
C HIS A 23 -7.96 6.28 5.96
N PHE A 24 -7.15 6.16 4.90
CA PHE A 24 -5.69 6.18 5.03
C PHE A 24 -5.17 7.50 5.56
N LYS A 25 -5.74 8.61 5.10
CA LYS A 25 -5.37 9.96 5.56
C LYS A 25 -5.56 10.07 7.07
N THR A 26 -6.70 9.63 7.58
CA THR A 26 -7.01 9.65 9.01
C THR A 26 -6.03 8.82 9.85
N GLN A 27 -5.57 7.69 9.31
CA GLN A 27 -4.59 6.82 9.99
C GLN A 27 -3.14 7.28 9.84
N SER A 28 -2.82 8.05 8.80
CA SER A 28 -1.45 8.43 8.45
C SER A 28 -0.71 9.29 9.48
N GLY A 29 -1.44 9.87 10.45
CA GLY A 29 -0.86 10.58 11.58
C GLY A 29 -0.34 9.69 12.71
N LEU A 30 -0.64 8.38 12.67
CA LEU A 30 -0.18 7.44 13.69
C LEU A 30 1.30 7.05 13.46
N PRO A 31 2.16 7.05 14.50
CA PRO A 31 3.55 6.62 14.36
C PRO A 31 3.73 5.18 13.88
N SER A 32 2.71 4.34 14.13
CA SER A 32 2.66 2.94 13.72
C SER A 32 2.03 2.73 12.34
N PHE A 33 1.65 3.79 11.64
CA PHE A 33 0.99 3.67 10.35
C PHE A 33 1.97 3.16 9.29
N VAL A 34 1.60 2.06 8.64
CA VAL A 34 2.33 1.48 7.52
C VAL A 34 1.32 1.21 6.42
N LEU A 35 1.57 1.75 5.24
CA LEU A 35 0.79 1.50 4.03
C LEU A 35 1.72 1.09 2.91
N SER A 36 1.47 -0.05 2.30
CA SER A 36 2.26 -0.49 1.13
C SER A 36 1.76 0.20 -0.14
N VAL A 37 2.67 0.43 -1.09
CA VAL A 37 2.29 1.05 -2.38
C VAL A 37 1.30 0.17 -3.15
N SER A 38 1.44 -1.15 -3.08
CA SER A 38 0.50 -2.08 -3.70
C SER A 38 -0.90 -1.94 -3.10
N GLU A 39 -1.00 -1.86 -1.77
CA GLU A 39 -2.27 -1.66 -1.08
C GLU A 39 -2.88 -0.30 -1.39
N TRP A 40 -2.08 0.76 -1.46
CA TRP A 40 -2.52 2.08 -1.92
C TRP A 40 -3.18 1.99 -3.30
N ILE A 41 -2.51 1.38 -4.28
CA ILE A 41 -3.04 1.22 -5.65
C ILE A 41 -4.31 0.39 -5.65
N GLU A 42 -4.31 -0.79 -5.01
CA GLU A 42 -5.44 -1.72 -5.00
C GLU A 42 -6.69 -1.12 -4.34
N LYS A 43 -6.50 -0.36 -3.24
CA LYS A 43 -7.60 0.21 -2.46
C LYS A 43 -8.11 1.51 -3.05
N THR A 44 -7.24 2.37 -3.57
CA THR A 44 -7.62 3.70 -4.04
C THR A 44 -7.82 3.81 -5.55
N ASN A 45 -7.45 2.78 -6.32
CA ASN A 45 -7.32 2.84 -7.79
C ASN A 45 -6.31 3.89 -8.28
N ALA A 46 -5.29 4.22 -7.48
CA ALA A 46 -4.28 5.19 -7.88
C ALA A 46 -3.52 4.78 -9.16
N ILE A 47 -3.19 5.76 -10.01
CA ILE A 47 -2.50 5.56 -11.30
C ILE A 47 -1.17 6.31 -11.40
N GLY A 48 -0.93 7.28 -10.53
CA GLY A 48 0.28 8.12 -10.51
C GLY A 48 1.51 7.42 -9.95
N ILE A 49 1.34 6.29 -9.26
CA ILE A 49 2.44 5.44 -8.77
C ILE A 49 2.24 4.03 -9.30
N ILE A 50 3.29 3.45 -9.89
CA ILE A 50 3.26 2.09 -10.45
C ILE A 50 4.24 1.21 -9.69
N VAL A 51 3.78 0.05 -9.22
CA VAL A 51 4.64 -0.99 -8.66
C VAL A 51 4.96 -2.00 -9.75
N LYS A 52 6.24 -2.16 -10.06
CA LYS A 52 6.70 -3.31 -10.84
C LYS A 52 6.63 -4.54 -9.94
N LYS A 53 5.57 -5.33 -10.06
CA LYS A 53 5.45 -6.60 -9.35
C LYS A 53 6.41 -7.59 -9.99
N GLU A 54 7.63 -7.66 -9.47
CA GLU A 54 8.47 -8.83 -9.72
C GLU A 54 7.74 -10.04 -9.09
N LYS A 55 7.59 -11.13 -9.86
CA LYS A 55 6.96 -12.36 -9.35
C LYS A 55 7.91 -13.00 -8.32
N ASP A 56 7.93 -12.49 -7.10
CA ASP A 56 8.61 -13.15 -5.99
C ASP A 56 7.77 -14.35 -5.52
N GLY A 57 7.89 -15.44 -6.27
CA GLY A 57 7.58 -16.76 -5.76
C GLY A 57 8.65 -17.15 -4.75
N ARG A 58 8.47 -16.79 -3.47
CA ARG A 58 8.90 -17.53 -2.28
C ARG A 58 8.63 -16.74 -1.00
N ARG A 59 7.48 -17.02 -0.39
CA ARG A 59 7.30 -16.86 1.06
C ARG A 59 8.18 -17.91 1.77
N HIS A 60 9.48 -17.66 1.88
CA HIS A 60 10.40 -18.51 2.67
C HIS A 60 10.17 -18.27 4.17
N ASN A 61 9.10 -18.83 4.71
CA ASN A 61 8.98 -19.01 6.15
C ASN A 61 9.74 -20.30 6.54
N LYS A 62 11.08 -20.28 6.47
CA LYS A 62 11.90 -21.31 7.12
C LYS A 62 11.92 -21.01 8.62
N ARG A 63 10.83 -21.35 9.30
CA ARG A 63 10.80 -21.39 10.76
C ARG A 63 11.67 -22.57 11.19
N LEU A 64 12.88 -22.23 11.66
CA LEU A 64 13.80 -23.11 12.34
C LEU A 64 13.08 -23.94 13.42
N LYS A 65 13.02 -25.25 13.20
CA LYS A 65 13.07 -26.26 14.26
C LYS A 65 14.10 -27.31 13.86
N ARG A 66 15.38 -26.96 14.02
CA ARG A 66 16.40 -27.97 14.34
C ARG A 66 16.18 -28.35 15.81
N LYS A 67 15.96 -29.63 16.09
CA LYS A 67 16.72 -30.42 17.09
C LYS A 67 15.95 -31.69 17.49
N GLN A 68 16.63 -32.82 17.22
CA GLN A 68 16.81 -34.00 18.07
C GLN A 68 15.63 -34.97 18.24
N GLY A 69 15.95 -36.26 18.04
CA GLY A 69 15.11 -37.42 18.30
C GLY A 69 15.34 -38.49 17.24
#